data_AF-A0A956M3T5-F1
#
_entry.id   AF-A0A956M3T5-F1
#
_cell.length_a   1.000
_cell.length_b   1.000
_cell.length_c   1.000
_cell.angle_alpha   90.00
_cell.angle_beta   90.00
_cell.angle_gamma   90.00
#
_symmetry.space_group_name_H-M   'P 1'
#
loop_
_entity.id
_entity.type
_entity.pdbx_description
1 polymer ?
#
loop_
_entity_poly.entity_id
_entity_poly.type
_entity_poly.pdbx_seq_one_letter_code
_entity_poly.pdbx_strand_id
1 'polypeptide(L)'
;MEKKPRQRRLPLPMHRRPEDQTEPQVRDARPDLAGSDWREKVEAKLQLLPKQPGVYLLRDRHGRVLYVGKAKSLHSRVRNY
;
A
#
# COMPACT_ATOMS: atom_id res chain seq x y z
N MET A 1 -2.24 -46.94 43.59
CA MET A 1 -1.39 -45.76 43.87
C MET A 1 -1.23 -45.00 42.58
N GLU A 2 -2.10 -44.03 42.30
CA GLU A 2 -2.12 -43.32 41.02
C GLU A 2 -1.86 -41.84 41.29
N LYS A 3 -0.61 -41.42 41.09
CA LYS A 3 -0.18 -40.03 41.33
C LYS A 3 -0.61 -39.18 40.14
N LYS A 4 -1.72 -38.44 40.26
CA LYS A 4 -2.12 -37.43 39.26
C LYS A 4 -1.00 -36.38 39.14
N PRO A 5 -0.46 -36.13 37.93
CA PRO A 5 0.61 -35.15 37.77
C PRO A 5 0.05 -33.74 37.99
N ARG A 6 0.81 -32.91 38.71
CA ARG A 6 0.49 -31.50 38.95
C ARG A 6 0.43 -30.77 37.61
N GLN A 7 -0.79 -30.44 37.17
CA GLN A 7 -1.01 -29.69 35.95
C GLN A 7 -0.37 -28.31 36.08
N ARG A 8 0.69 -28.06 35.28
CA ARG A 8 1.24 -26.72 35.08
C ARG A 8 0.18 -25.91 34.33
N ARG A 9 -0.43 -24.91 34.99
CA ARG A 9 -1.28 -23.91 34.33
C ARG A 9 -0.45 -23.21 33.24
N LEU A 10 -0.73 -23.51 31.98
CA LEU A 10 -0.25 -22.70 30.86
C LEU A 10 -0.88 -21.30 30.96
N PRO A 11 -0.12 -20.22 30.73
CA PRO A 11 -0.69 -18.87 30.69
C PRO A 11 -1.72 -18.81 29.55
N LEU A 12 -2.89 -18.24 29.84
CA LEU A 12 -3.94 -18.03 28.86
C LEU A 12 -3.36 -17.26 27.66
N PRO A 13 -3.71 -17.61 26.41
CA PRO A 13 -3.30 -16.83 25.25
C PRO A 13 -3.84 -15.41 25.44
N MET A 14 -2.93 -14.44 25.57
CA MET A 14 -3.30 -13.03 25.52
C MET A 14 -4.07 -12.83 24.23
N HIS A 15 -5.31 -12.38 24.36
CA HIS A 15 -6.18 -12.09 23.25
C HIS A 15 -5.40 -11.23 22.26
N ARG A 16 -5.18 -11.74 21.04
CA ARG A 16 -4.71 -10.91 19.92
C ARG A 16 -5.60 -9.68 19.90
N ARG A 17 -5.01 -8.50 20.09
CA ARG A 17 -5.76 -7.24 20.04
C ARG A 17 -6.58 -7.24 18.74
N PRO A 18 -7.86 -6.85 18.78
CA PRO A 18 -8.70 -6.77 17.60
C PRO A 18 -8.28 -5.65 16.64
N GLU A 19 -7.14 -5.00 16.89
CA GLU A 19 -6.61 -3.85 16.15
C GLU A 19 -5.62 -4.24 15.05
N ASP A 20 -5.20 -5.51 15.00
CA ASP A 20 -4.46 -6.11 13.87
C ASP A 20 -5.39 -6.41 12.68
N GLN A 21 -6.56 -5.75 12.63
CA GLN A 21 -7.56 -5.80 11.56
C GLN A 21 -7.43 -4.64 10.56
N THR A 22 -6.30 -3.93 10.55
CA THR A 22 -5.90 -3.19 9.35
C THR A 22 -5.36 -4.17 8.30
N GLU A 23 -6.18 -5.12 7.87
CA GLU A 23 -6.12 -5.55 6.49
C GLU A 23 -6.52 -4.32 5.68
N PRO A 24 -5.61 -3.67 4.91
CA PRO A 24 -6.07 -2.74 3.91
C PRO A 24 -6.96 -3.55 2.97
N GLN A 25 -8.26 -3.32 3.05
CA GLN A 25 -9.22 -3.81 2.08
C GLN A 25 -8.91 -3.14 0.75
N VAL A 26 -7.88 -3.63 0.05
CA VAL A 26 -7.60 -3.27 -1.35
C VAL A 26 -8.65 -4.00 -2.20
N ARG A 27 -9.90 -3.55 -2.06
CA ARG A 27 -11.05 -3.95 -2.88
C ARG A 27 -11.17 -3.04 -4.11
N ASP A 28 -10.06 -2.50 -4.56
CA ASP A 28 -9.95 -1.96 -5.91
C ASP A 28 -9.56 -3.13 -6.77
N ALA A 29 -10.62 -3.80 -7.24
CA ALA A 29 -10.57 -4.89 -8.19
C ALA A 29 -9.43 -4.68 -9.20
N ARG A 30 -8.63 -5.72 -9.40
CA ARG A 30 -7.74 -5.81 -10.57
C ARG A 30 -8.57 -5.36 -11.79
N PRO A 31 -8.18 -4.28 -12.49
CA PRO A 31 -8.74 -4.05 -13.79
C PRO A 31 -8.22 -5.23 -14.63
N ASP A 32 -9.16 -6.12 -14.92
CA ASP A 32 -9.23 -6.93 -16.11
C ASP A 32 -8.06 -6.72 -17.08
N LEU A 33 -7.41 -7.86 -17.34
CA LEU A 33 -6.29 -8.06 -18.24
C LEU A 33 -6.70 -7.75 -19.69
N ALA A 34 -6.86 -6.47 -20.01
CA ALA A 34 -6.85 -5.91 -21.35
C ALA A 34 -5.59 -5.04 -21.49
N GLY A 35 -4.74 -5.42 -22.45
CA GLY A 35 -3.33 -5.06 -22.51
C GLY A 35 -3.00 -3.56 -22.54
N SER A 36 -1.81 -3.28 -21.99
CA SER A 36 -0.84 -2.29 -22.50
C SER A 36 -1.13 -0.79 -22.36
N ASP A 37 -2.37 -0.35 -22.18
CA ASP A 37 -2.71 1.07 -22.38
C ASP A 37 -2.32 2.01 -21.22
N TRP A 38 -2.39 1.54 -19.97
CA TRP A 38 -2.18 2.42 -18.80
C TRP A 38 -0.70 2.71 -18.55
N ARG A 39 0.18 1.74 -18.75
CA ARG A 39 1.64 1.92 -18.64
C ARG A 39 2.14 2.91 -19.67
N GLU A 40 1.66 2.81 -20.89
CA GLU A 40 2.01 3.73 -21.98
C GLU A 40 1.50 5.14 -21.70
N LYS A 41 0.26 5.29 -21.20
CA LYS A 41 -0.28 6.59 -20.76
C LYS A 41 0.50 7.21 -19.61
N VAL A 42 0.99 6.40 -18.66
CA VAL A 42 1.84 6.87 -17.56
C VAL A 42 3.21 7.28 -18.09
N GLU A 43 3.86 6.48 -18.93
CA GLU A 43 5.17 6.80 -19.52
C GLU A 43 5.10 8.05 -20.41
N ALA A 44 4.06 8.20 -21.22
CA ALA A 44 3.83 9.38 -22.06
C ALA A 44 3.69 10.64 -21.21
N LYS A 45 2.94 10.58 -20.09
CA LYS A 45 2.83 11.69 -19.14
C LYS A 45 4.15 11.94 -18.39
N LEU A 46 4.90 10.89 -18.07
CA LEU A 46 6.21 11.00 -17.43
C LEU A 46 7.19 11.77 -18.31
N GLN A 47 7.25 11.47 -19.61
CA GLN A 47 8.14 12.16 -20.56
C GLN A 47 7.87 13.66 -20.67
N LEU A 48 6.63 14.08 -20.43
CA LEU A 48 6.23 15.49 -20.43
C LEU A 48 6.57 16.22 -19.12
N LEU A 49 6.98 15.51 -18.07
CA LEU A 49 7.31 16.13 -16.79
C LEU A 49 8.66 16.84 -16.85
N PRO A 50 8.76 18.07 -16.32
CA PRO A 50 10.02 18.78 -16.24
C PRO A 50 10.99 18.04 -15.29
N LYS A 51 12.27 17.99 -15.67
CA LYS A 51 13.37 17.52 -14.82
C LYS A 51 13.76 18.59 -13.78
N GLN A 52 12.78 19.10 -13.06
CA GLN A 52 12.92 20.19 -12.11
C GLN A 52 12.35 19.80 -10.73
N PRO A 53 12.79 20.46 -9.65
CA PRO A 53 12.22 20.25 -8.33
C PRO A 53 10.76 20.67 -8.30
N GLY A 54 9.94 19.90 -7.59
CA GLY A 54 8.51 20.17 -7.50
C GLY A 54 7.79 19.27 -6.51
N VAL A 55 6.47 19.45 -6.44
CA VAL A 55 5.57 18.69 -5.56
C VAL A 55 4.64 17.84 -6.42
N TYR A 56 4.42 16.59 -6.04
CA TYR A 56 3.46 15.69 -6.68
C TYR A 56 2.35 15.30 -5.71
N LEU A 57 1.17 15.03 -6.27
CA LEU A 57 -0.01 14.56 -5.55
C LEU A 57 -0.46 13.23 -6.14
N LEU A 58 -0.55 12.20 -5.31
CA LEU A 58 -1.23 10.98 -5.66
C LEU A 58 -2.69 11.11 -5.28
N ARG A 59 -3.59 10.79 -6.21
CA ARG A 59 -5.04 10.85 -6.01
C ARG A 59 -5.67 9.50 -6.27
N ASP A 60 -6.70 9.18 -5.51
CA ASP A 60 -7.60 8.06 -5.74
C ASP A 60 -8.49 8.33 -6.97
N ARG A 61 -9.19 7.32 -7.47
CA ARG A 61 -10.16 7.43 -8.57
C ARG A 61 -11.27 8.46 -8.30
N HIS A 62 -11.59 8.69 -7.03
CA HIS A 62 -12.57 9.69 -6.57
C HIS A 62 -11.98 11.09 -6.41
N GLY A 63 -10.72 11.31 -6.81
CA GLY A 63 -10.04 12.60 -6.71
C GLY A 63 -9.50 12.97 -5.32
N ARG A 64 -9.70 12.10 -4.32
CA ARG A 64 -9.17 12.28 -2.96
C ARG A 64 -7.65 12.18 -2.97
N VAL A 65 -6.96 13.14 -2.34
CA VAL A 65 -5.50 13.13 -2.23
C VAL A 65 -5.07 12.07 -1.22
N LEU A 66 -4.31 11.09 -1.71
CA LEU A 66 -3.76 9.99 -0.91
C LEU A 66 -2.37 10.33 -0.38
N TYR A 67 -1.57 11.06 -1.17
CA TYR A 67 -0.19 11.36 -0.83
C TYR A 67 0.27 12.67 -1.47
N VAL A 68 1.11 13.41 -0.75
CA VAL A 68 1.81 14.59 -1.24
C VAL A 68 3.30 14.43 -0.94
N GLY A 69 4.14 14.60 -1.96
CA GLY A 69 5.58 14.50 -1.81
C GLY A 69 6.32 15.59 -2.57
N LYS A 70 7.47 16.00 -2.04
CA LYS A 70 8.44 16.85 -2.75
C LYS A 70 9.52 15.98 -3.40
N ALA A 71 9.98 16.36 -4.58
CA ALA A 71 11.10 15.70 -5.25
C ALA A 71 12.04 16.73 -5.87
N LYS A 72 13.34 16.42 -5.92
CA LYS A 72 14.32 17.20 -6.69
C LYS A 72 14.15 17.03 -8.21
N SER A 73 13.61 15.87 -8.62
CA SER A 73 13.22 15.55 -9.99
C SER A 73 11.92 14.75 -9.93
N LEU A 74 10.83 15.34 -10.42
CA LEU A 74 9.52 14.67 -10.45
C LEU A 74 9.54 13.44 -11.34
N HIS A 75 10.20 13.54 -12.50
CA HIS A 75 10.36 12.43 -13.45
C HIS A 75 10.95 11.18 -12.79
N SER A 76 12.06 11.32 -12.06
CA SER A 76 12.72 10.20 -11.40
C SER A 76 11.91 9.62 -10.24
N ARG A 77 11.17 10.48 -9.52
CA ARG A 77 10.42 10.03 -8.34
C ARG A 77 9.15 9.28 -8.70
N VAL A 78 8.41 9.76 -9.71
CA VAL A 78 7.16 9.14 -10.15
C VAL A 78 7.41 7.81 -10.87
N ARG A 79 8.53 7.67 -11.60
CA ARG A 79 8.93 6.39 -12.24
C ARG A 79 9.24 5.26 -11.26
N ASN A 80 9.56 5.57 -10.00
CA ASN A 80 9.98 4.61 -8.99
C ASN A 80 8.82 4.07 -8.11
N TYR A 81 7.58 4.44 -8.42
CA TYR A 81 6.37 3.91 -7.81
C TYR A 81 5.60 3.09 -8.85
#